data_AF-A0A378PKW2-F1
#
_entry.id   AF-A0A378PKW2-F1
#
_cell.length_a   1.000
_cell.length_b   1.000
_cell.length_c   1.000
_cell.angle_alpha   90.00
_cell.angle_beta   90.00
_cell.angle_gamma   90.00
#
_symmetry.space_group_name_H-M   'P 1'
#
loop_
_entity.id
_entity.type
_entity.pdbx_description
1 polymer ?
#
loop_
_entity_poly.entity_id
_entity_poly.type
_entity_poly.pdbx_seq_one_letter_code
_entity_poly.pdbx_strand_id
1 'polypeptide(L)'
;MNSPLTWLILLIGAGIVLYFIARFLPKKLNNPMRHIAPIERLQAELIQREPYFDYTIKQDRIIVSKDGSIHAFVILDDKAVNTTRKLDDVMIFSLKQRYRTKELSELVAKLQQFKK
;
A
#
# COMPACT_ATOMS: atom_id res chain seq x y z
N MET A 1 47.83 -27.13 -28.18
CA MET A 1 48.42 -26.32 -27.10
C MET A 1 47.56 -25.09 -26.94
N ASN A 2 46.71 -25.05 -25.90
CA ASN A 2 45.75 -23.95 -25.72
C ASN A 2 46.50 -22.74 -25.19
N SER A 3 46.45 -21.64 -25.95
CA SER A 3 47.25 -20.44 -25.74
C SER A 3 46.98 -19.81 -24.36
N PRO A 4 47.99 -19.33 -23.61
CA PRO A 4 47.77 -18.64 -22.34
C PRO A 4 46.90 -17.38 -22.47
N LEU A 5 46.77 -16.85 -23.69
CA LEU A 5 45.89 -15.73 -24.01
C LEU A 5 44.39 -16.07 -23.90
N THR A 6 43.97 -17.29 -24.25
CA THR A 6 42.55 -17.70 -24.18
C THR A 6 42.08 -17.86 -22.74
N TRP A 7 42.97 -18.24 -21.81
CA TRP A 7 42.68 -18.29 -20.38
C TRP A 7 42.45 -16.89 -19.79
N LEU A 8 43.21 -15.89 -20.25
CA LEU A 8 43.05 -14.51 -19.80
C LEU A 8 41.69 -13.92 -20.22
N ILE A 9 41.25 -14.20 -21.45
CA ILE A 9 39.96 -13.75 -21.97
C ILE A 9 38.79 -14.43 -21.24
N LEU A 10 38.93 -15.73 -20.92
CA LEU A 10 37.95 -16.47 -20.13
C LEU A 10 37.80 -15.90 -18.71
N LEU A 11 38.90 -15.52 -18.07
CA LEU A 11 38.87 -14.92 -16.72
C LEU A 11 38.23 -13.53 -16.72
N ILE A 12 38.52 -12.69 -17.72
CA ILE A 12 37.92 -11.36 -17.86
C ILE A 12 36.41 -11.49 -18.15
N GLY A 13 36.02 -12.40 -19.06
CA GLY A 13 34.62 -12.67 -19.36
C GLY A 13 33.82 -13.15 -18.16
N ALA A 14 34.39 -14.07 -17.36
CA ALA A 14 33.76 -14.56 -16.13
C ALA A 14 33.58 -13.45 -15.08
N GLY A 15 34.55 -12.54 -14.95
CA GLY A 15 34.46 -11.39 -14.04
C GLY A 15 33.32 -10.42 -14.40
N ILE A 16 33.12 -10.15 -15.69
CA ILE A 16 32.04 -9.27 -16.18
C ILE A 16 30.66 -9.90 -15.93
N VAL A 17 30.53 -11.21 -16.18
CA VAL A 17 29.27 -11.93 -15.93
C VAL A 17 28.94 -11.95 -14.43
N LEU A 18 29.92 -12.21 -13.55
CA LEU A 18 29.74 -12.13 -12.09
C LEU A 18 29.36 -10.72 -11.63
N TYR A 19 29.97 -9.67 -12.20
CA TYR A 19 29.62 -8.28 -11.90
C TYR A 19 28.17 -7.96 -12.27
N PHE A 20 27.70 -8.43 -13.44
CA PHE A 20 26.31 -8.25 -13.87
C PHE A 20 25.33 -9.05 -13.01
N ILE A 21 25.65 -10.29 -12.65
CA ILE A 21 24.81 -11.11 -11.75
C ILE A 21 24.72 -10.46 -10.37
N ALA A 22 25.81 -9.93 -9.82
CA ALA A 22 25.79 -9.22 -8.54
C ALA A 22 25.00 -7.90 -8.60
N ARG A 23 24.99 -7.22 -9.76
CA ARG A 23 24.20 -6.00 -9.97
C ARG A 23 22.72 -6.27 -10.21
N PHE A 24 22.37 -7.42 -10.79
CA PHE A 24 20.99 -7.86 -11.00
C PHE A 24 20.45 -8.76 -9.89
N LEU A 25 21.29 -9.19 -8.95
CA LEU A 25 20.81 -9.83 -7.73
C LEU A 25 19.93 -8.79 -7.03
N PRO A 26 18.63 -9.04 -6.85
CA PRO A 26 17.78 -8.10 -6.15
C PRO A 26 18.41 -7.93 -4.78
N LYS A 27 18.93 -6.72 -4.52
CA LYS A 27 19.33 -6.32 -3.16
C LYS A 27 18.21 -6.82 -2.28
N LYS A 28 18.51 -7.78 -1.40
CA LYS A 28 17.61 -8.18 -0.33
C LYS A 28 17.08 -6.86 0.20
N LEU A 29 15.80 -6.59 -0.04
CA LEU A 29 15.12 -5.47 0.58
C LEU A 29 15.23 -5.85 2.04
N ASN A 30 16.24 -5.32 2.73
CA ASN A 30 16.13 -5.02 4.12
C ASN A 30 14.87 -4.19 4.15
N ASN A 31 13.74 -4.82 4.44
CA ASN A 31 12.63 -4.12 5.01
C ASN A 31 13.24 -3.58 6.30
N PRO A 32 13.60 -2.29 6.41
CA PRO A 32 13.47 -1.70 7.74
C PRO A 32 12.05 -2.09 8.15
N MET A 33 11.83 -2.49 9.40
CA MET A 33 10.48 -2.56 9.92
C MET A 33 9.82 -1.22 9.58
N ARG A 34 9.11 -1.16 8.44
CA ARG A 34 8.44 0.04 7.99
C ARG A 34 7.44 0.20 9.09
N HIS A 35 7.61 1.26 9.86
CA HIS A 35 6.54 1.77 10.68
C HIS A 35 5.46 2.15 9.66
N ILE A 36 4.66 1.17 9.24
CA ILE A 36 3.53 1.38 8.34
C ILE A 36 2.65 2.29 9.15
N ALA A 37 2.48 3.52 8.68
CA ALA A 37 1.64 4.48 9.38
C ALA A 37 0.24 3.84 9.54
N PRO A 38 -0.43 3.99 10.69
CA PRO A 38 -1.73 3.36 10.94
C PRO A 38 -2.74 3.55 9.78
N ILE A 39 -2.65 4.68 9.07
CA ILE A 39 -3.47 5.00 7.90
C ILE A 39 -3.12 4.20 6.64
N GLU A 40 -1.83 3.91 6.40
CA GLU A 40 -1.38 3.07 5.29
C GLU A 40 -1.84 1.62 5.49
N ARG A 41 -1.81 1.13 6.73
CA ARG A 41 -2.34 -0.19 7.08
C ARG A 41 -3.84 -0.26 6.80
N LEU A 42 -4.60 0.75 7.24
CA LEU A 42 -6.03 0.80 6.95
C LEU A 42 -6.29 0.82 5.44
N GLN A 43 -5.56 1.63 4.67
CA GLN A 43 -5.69 1.67 3.22
C GLN A 43 -5.48 0.28 2.59
N ALA A 44 -4.42 -0.43 2.98
CA ALA A 44 -4.15 -1.77 2.47
C ALA A 44 -5.27 -2.76 2.83
N GLU A 45 -5.80 -2.71 4.06
CA GLU A 45 -6.92 -3.53 4.49
C GLU A 45 -8.21 -3.22 3.72
N LEU A 46 -8.45 -1.96 3.37
CA LEU A 46 -9.59 -1.54 2.55
C LEU A 46 -9.46 -2.00 1.09
N ILE A 47 -8.27 -1.86 0.49
CA ILE A 47 -8.01 -2.36 -0.87
C ILE A 47 -8.20 -3.88 -0.94
N GLN A 48 -7.74 -4.62 0.07
CA GLN A 48 -7.90 -6.07 0.11
C GLN A 48 -9.36 -6.51 0.23
N ARG A 49 -10.17 -5.79 1.01
CA ARG A 49 -11.58 -6.15 1.23
C ARG A 49 -12.50 -5.65 0.12
N GLU A 50 -12.23 -4.46 -0.39
CA GLU A 50 -13.07 -3.76 -1.36
C GLU A 50 -12.21 -3.10 -2.45
N PRO A 51 -11.70 -3.87 -3.43
CA PRO A 51 -10.83 -3.35 -4.49
C PRO A 51 -11.57 -2.49 -5.54
N TYR A 52 -12.88 -2.29 -5.37
CA TYR A 52 -13.75 -1.61 -6.33
C TYR A 52 -13.65 -0.08 -6.27
N PHE A 53 -13.11 0.47 -5.18
CA PHE A 53 -12.90 1.89 -5.00
C PHE A 53 -11.42 2.23 -5.11
N ASP A 54 -11.13 3.45 -5.53
CA ASP A 54 -9.82 4.07 -5.43
C ASP A 54 -9.65 4.64 -4.02
N TYR A 55 -8.52 4.31 -3.38
CA TYR A 55 -8.18 4.79 -2.04
C TYR A 55 -6.95 5.68 -2.11
N THR A 56 -7.12 6.98 -1.87
CA THR A 56 -6.02 7.94 -1.87
C THR A 56 -5.77 8.47 -0.47
N ILE A 57 -4.57 8.29 0.07
CA ILE A 57 -4.17 8.91 1.34
C ILE A 57 -3.84 10.38 1.10
N LYS A 58 -4.42 11.28 1.91
CA LYS A 58 -4.11 12.70 1.92
C LYS A 58 -4.02 13.18 3.36
N GLN A 59 -2.80 13.50 3.83
CA GLN A 59 -2.55 13.82 5.25
C GLN A 59 -3.03 12.67 6.14
N ASP A 60 -4.01 12.92 7.02
CA ASP A 60 -4.54 11.95 7.98
C ASP A 60 -5.91 11.37 7.58
N ARG A 61 -6.25 11.44 6.30
CA ARG A 61 -7.50 10.87 5.77
C ARG A 61 -7.28 10.05 4.51
N ILE A 62 -8.09 9.01 4.35
CA ILE A 62 -8.22 8.21 3.13
C ILE A 62 -9.44 8.73 2.39
N ILE A 63 -9.24 9.13 1.15
CA ILE A 63 -10.31 9.52 0.23
C ILE A 63 -10.69 8.25 -0.52
N VAL A 64 -11.97 7.89 -0.46
CA VAL A 64 -12.57 6.78 -1.19
C VAL A 64 -13.32 7.37 -2.37
N SER A 65 -12.87 7.07 -3.57
CA SER A 65 -13.45 7.54 -4.82
C SER A 65 -13.74 6.40 -5.78
N LYS A 66 -14.63 6.64 -6.73
CA LYS A 66 -14.92 5.73 -7.85
C LYS A 66 -15.34 6.59 -9.04
N ASP A 67 -14.85 6.27 -10.23
CA ASP A 67 -15.20 6.95 -11.48
C ASP A 67 -15.05 8.49 -11.41
N GLY A 68 -14.04 8.96 -10.66
CA GLY A 68 -13.78 10.40 -10.44
C GLY A 68 -14.66 11.09 -9.39
N SER A 69 -15.64 10.38 -8.80
CA SER A 69 -16.50 10.89 -7.74
C SER A 69 -16.01 10.46 -6.35
N ILE A 70 -16.05 11.35 -5.37
CA ILE A 70 -15.70 11.04 -3.99
C ILE A 70 -16.95 10.51 -3.28
N HIS A 71 -16.86 9.31 -2.71
CA HIS A 71 -17.96 8.68 -1.98
C HIS A 71 -17.75 8.72 -0.47
N ALA A 72 -16.49 8.66 -0.02
CA ALA A 72 -16.21 8.75 1.40
C ALA A 72 -14.86 9.37 1.75
N PHE A 73 -14.77 9.90 2.97
CA PHE A 73 -13.54 10.25 3.65
C PHE A 73 -13.41 9.39 4.90
N VAL A 74 -12.26 8.75 5.10
CA VAL A 74 -11.96 7.94 6.27
C VAL A 74 -10.82 8.60 7.03
N ILE A 75 -11.08 9.11 8.22
CA ILE A 75 -10.14 9.85 9.04
C ILE A 75 -9.68 8.93 10.18
N LEU A 76 -8.37 8.74 10.32
CA LEU A 76 -7.80 8.11 11.52
C LEU A 76 -7.40 9.19 12.53
N ASP A 77 -7.96 9.13 13.73
CA ASP A 77 -7.53 9.99 14.85
C ASP A 77 -7.62 9.21 16.16
N ASP A 78 -6.57 9.27 16.99
CA ASP A 78 -6.55 8.65 18.32
C ASP A 78 -7.62 9.20 19.27
N LYS A 79 -8.03 10.45 19.05
CA LYS A 79 -9.07 11.13 19.82
C LYS A 79 -10.45 11.03 19.16
N ALA A 80 -10.58 10.39 18.00
CA ALA A 80 -11.87 10.24 17.35
C ALA A 80 -12.84 9.42 18.21
N VAL A 81 -14.06 9.93 18.31
CA VAL A 81 -15.22 9.09 18.66
C VAL A 81 -15.63 8.40 17.36
N ASN A 82 -15.66 7.06 17.34
CA ASN A 82 -16.04 6.29 16.16
C ASN A 82 -17.44 6.72 15.70
N THR A 83 -17.48 7.52 14.64
CA THR A 83 -18.72 8.15 14.17
C THR A 83 -18.72 8.15 12.65
N THR A 84 -19.91 7.96 12.10
CA THR A 84 -20.17 8.20 10.68
C THR A 84 -21.01 9.46 10.57
N ARG A 85 -20.58 10.41 9.74
CA ARG A 85 -21.36 11.59 9.38
C ARG A 85 -21.58 11.58 7.87
N LYS A 86 -22.74 12.03 7.42
CA LYS A 86 -23.01 12.26 6.01
C LYS A 86 -22.88 13.76 5.75
N LEU A 87 -22.02 14.15 4.82
CA LEU A 87 -21.89 15.52 4.34
C LEU A 87 -22.30 15.53 2.87
N ASP A 88 -23.50 16.05 2.61
CA ASP A 88 -24.17 15.96 1.31
C ASP A 88 -24.25 14.51 0.80
N ASP A 89 -23.53 14.18 -0.28
CA ASP A 89 -23.45 12.83 -0.86
C ASP A 89 -22.20 12.05 -0.45
N VAL A 90 -21.34 12.64 0.40
CA VAL A 90 -20.09 12.04 0.86
C VAL A 90 -20.22 11.54 2.29
N MET A 91 -19.80 10.30 2.56
CA MET A 91 -19.72 9.77 3.92
C MET A 91 -18.37 10.06 4.57
N ILE A 92 -18.38 10.63 5.78
CA ILE A 92 -17.20 10.85 6.60
C ILE A 92 -17.19 9.81 7.73
N PHE A 93 -16.16 8.98 7.74
CA PHE A 93 -15.89 7.99 8.76
C PHE A 93 -14.76 8.47 9.64
N SER A 94 -15.00 8.61 10.93
CA SER A 94 -13.93 8.81 11.90
C SER A 94 -13.67 7.48 12.60
N LEU A 95 -12.44 6.99 12.50
CA LEU A 95 -11.97 5.76 13.12
C LEU A 95 -10.83 6.07 14.08
N LYS A 96 -10.81 5.39 15.22
CA LYS A 96 -9.63 5.36 16.09
C LYS A 96 -8.45 4.69 15.38
N GLN A 97 -7.21 5.08 15.68
CA GLN A 97 -6.05 4.35 15.12
C GLN A 97 -6.02 2.88 15.56
N ARG A 98 -6.50 2.59 16.77
CA ARG A 98 -6.73 1.23 17.28
C ARG A 98 -8.16 0.75 16.97
N TYR A 99 -8.54 0.79 15.69
CA TYR A 99 -9.84 0.33 15.26
C TYR A 99 -9.97 -1.19 15.41
N ARG A 100 -11.18 -1.65 15.77
CA ARG A 100 -11.48 -3.09 15.86
C ARG A 100 -11.96 -3.61 14.51
N THR A 101 -11.84 -4.92 14.30
CA THR A 101 -12.33 -5.60 13.09
C THR A 101 -13.81 -5.32 12.80
N LYS A 102 -14.63 -5.14 13.85
CA LYS A 102 -16.05 -4.78 13.73
C LYS A 102 -16.25 -3.42 13.03
N GLU A 103 -15.46 -2.42 13.42
CA GLU A 103 -15.57 -1.05 12.90
C GLU A 103 -15.13 -0.98 11.43
N LEU A 104 -14.10 -1.75 11.08
CA LEU A 104 -13.68 -1.94 9.69
C LEU A 104 -14.78 -2.61 8.84
N SER A 105 -15.42 -3.66 9.37
CA SER A 105 -16.51 -4.34 8.66
C SER A 105 -17.74 -3.43 8.47
N GLU A 106 -18.08 -2.60 9.46
CA GLU A 106 -19.16 -1.61 9.34
C GLU A 106 -18.85 -0.54 8.28
N LEU A 107 -17.59 -0.08 8.22
CA LEU A 107 -17.15 0.85 7.19
C LEU A 107 -17.25 0.23 5.79
N VAL A 108 -16.76 -1.00 5.62
CA VAL A 108 -16.86 -1.75 4.35
C VAL A 108 -18.32 -1.93 3.93
N ALA A 109 -19.19 -2.36 4.85
CA ALA A 109 -20.62 -2.53 4.57
C ALA A 109 -21.29 -1.23 4.10
N LYS A 110 -20.87 -0.09 4.65
CA LYS A 110 -21.36 1.23 4.22
C LYS A 110 -20.78 1.67 2.88
N LEU A 111 -19.52 1.38 2.59
CA LEU A 111 -18.93 1.62 1.27
C LEU A 111 -19.63 0.81 0.18
N GLN A 112 -20.01 -0.44 0.46
CA GLN A 112 -20.76 -1.27 -0.48
C GLN A 112 -22.11 -0.66 -0.90
N GLN A 113 -22.71 0.22 -0.10
CA GLN A 113 -23.94 0.93 -0.48
C GLN A 113 -23.74 1.87 -1.68
N PHE A 114 -22.52 2.36 -1.90
CA PHE A 114 -22.14 3.20 -3.03
C PHE A 114 -21.69 2.42 -4.27
N LYS A 115 -21.72 1.08 -4.22
CA LYS A 115 -21.34 0.25 -5.37
C LYS A 115 -22.36 0.31 -6.50
N LYS A 116 -23.64 0.61 -6.20
CA LYS A 116 -24.75 0.71 -7.15
C LYS A 116 -24.40 1.58 -8.36
#